data_AF-A0A2V8MR98-F1
#
_entry.id   AF-A0A2V8MR98-F1
#
_cell.length_a   1.000
_cell.length_b   1.000
_cell.length_c   1.000
_cell.angle_alpha   90.00
_cell.angle_beta   90.00
_cell.angle_gamma   90.00
#
_symmetry.space_group_name_H-M   'P 1'
#
loop_
_entity.id
_entity.type
_entity.pdbx_description
1 polymer ?
#
loop_
_entity_poly.entity_id
_entity_poly.type
_entity_poly.pdbx_seq_one_letter_code
_entity_poly.pdbx_strand_id
1 'polypeptide(L)'
;MSKESGTITRQREGHVLRAFGEEVIVHLDGEHTSGKLAMWTNITPPGGGSPPHYDSNEDETFHVLEGRFAFLADGQWRESGPGDSAFMPRGVVHTFKNVGDQPSSMLITATPSGFERFFAREAGAVLLTWRGSSRSVPSTEFISCCSHGPVGRFCFATGGHVIGHKPVATAILPPN
;
A
#
# COMPACT_ATOMS: atom_id res chain seq x y z
N MET A 1 -15.59 30.58 7.77
CA MET A 1 -14.37 30.11 7.09
C MET A 1 -13.50 29.47 8.15
N SER A 2 -13.49 28.14 8.24
CA SER A 2 -12.56 27.44 9.14
C SER A 2 -11.14 27.73 8.66
N LYS A 3 -10.31 28.25 9.54
CA LYS A 3 -8.91 28.55 9.24
C LYS A 3 -8.22 27.20 9.02
N GLU A 4 -7.88 26.85 7.77
CA GLU A 4 -7.01 25.71 7.54
C GLU A 4 -5.68 26.03 8.21
N SER A 5 -5.38 25.32 9.30
CA SER A 5 -4.10 25.40 9.99
C SER A 5 -3.19 24.32 9.44
N GLY A 6 -1.91 24.63 9.24
CA GLY A 6 -0.92 23.62 8.90
C GLY A 6 -0.80 22.58 10.02
N THR A 7 -0.50 21.35 9.61
CA THR A 7 -0.28 20.20 10.50
C THR A 7 1.20 19.82 10.45
N ILE A 8 1.80 19.54 11.61
CA ILE A 8 3.15 18.98 11.73
C ILE A 8 3.02 17.68 12.53
N THR A 9 3.43 16.55 11.94
CA THR A 9 3.48 15.25 12.61
C THR A 9 4.93 14.85 12.88
N ARG A 10 5.15 14.03 13.91
CA ARG A 10 6.47 13.43 14.18
C ARG A 10 6.41 11.96 13.83
N GLN A 11 7.45 11.43 13.20
CA GLN A 11 7.53 9.99 12.86
C GLN A 11 7.34 9.07 14.07
N ARG A 12 7.82 9.49 15.27
CA ARG A 12 7.63 8.74 16.53
C ARG A 12 6.18 8.67 17.01
N GLU A 13 5.33 9.56 16.50
CA GLU A 13 3.90 9.63 16.78
C GLU A 13 3.10 8.96 15.65
N GLY A 14 3.76 8.55 14.56
CA GLY A 14 3.15 7.87 13.42
C GLY A 14 2.70 6.47 13.76
N HIS A 15 1.60 6.04 13.14
CA HIS A 15 1.07 4.69 13.32
C HIS A 15 1.94 3.69 12.56
N VAL A 16 2.63 2.82 13.30
CA VAL A 16 3.35 1.69 12.73
C VAL A 16 2.36 0.56 12.48
N LEU A 17 2.07 0.30 11.21
CA LEU A 17 1.25 -0.80 10.74
C LEU A 17 2.17 -1.88 10.16
N ARG A 18 1.85 -3.15 10.41
CA ARG A 18 2.54 -4.28 9.77
C ARG A 18 1.56 -4.96 8.83
N ALA A 19 1.81 -4.84 7.53
CA ALA A 19 0.96 -5.38 6.48
C ALA A 19 1.83 -6.04 5.42
N PHE A 20 1.44 -7.22 4.91
CA PHE A 20 2.16 -7.95 3.86
C PHE A 20 3.64 -8.28 4.14
N GLY A 21 4.05 -8.31 5.42
CA GLY A 21 5.46 -8.51 5.81
C GLY A 21 6.31 -7.23 5.79
N GLU A 22 5.67 -6.10 5.48
CA GLU A 22 6.25 -4.76 5.43
C GLU A 22 5.97 -4.01 6.74
N GLU A 23 6.81 -3.02 7.05
CA GLU A 23 6.54 -2.05 8.11
C GLU A 23 6.17 -0.69 7.51
N VAL A 24 4.95 -0.26 7.77
CA VAL A 24 4.34 0.97 7.24
C VAL A 24 4.22 2.00 8.36
N ILE A 25 4.79 3.18 8.17
CA ILE A 25 4.74 4.29 9.13
C ILE A 25 3.95 5.43 8.52
N VAL A 26 2.72 5.64 8.96
CA VAL A 26 1.85 6.71 8.43
C VAL A 26 2.26 8.05 9.04
N HIS A 27 2.61 9.02 8.18
CA HIS A 27 3.02 10.38 8.58
C HIS A 27 1.87 11.38 8.44
N LEU A 28 1.07 11.26 7.37
CA LEU A 28 -0.10 12.09 7.10
C LEU A 28 -1.21 11.19 6.56
N ASP A 29 -2.43 11.38 7.04
CA ASP A 29 -3.63 10.69 6.56
C ASP A 29 -4.68 11.71 6.08
N GLY A 30 -5.85 11.21 5.66
CA GLY A 30 -6.94 12.07 5.22
C GLY A 30 -7.49 13.02 6.29
N GLU A 31 -7.36 12.71 7.58
CA GLU A 31 -7.79 13.63 8.65
C GLU A 31 -6.84 14.82 8.75
N HIS A 32 -5.53 14.57 8.68
CA HIS A 32 -4.52 15.63 8.68
C HIS A 32 -4.58 16.52 7.44
N THR A 33 -4.94 15.95 6.28
CA THR A 33 -4.86 16.64 4.98
C THR A 33 -6.21 17.07 4.42
N SER A 34 -7.31 16.86 5.16
CA SER A 34 -8.67 17.09 4.66
C SER A 34 -8.96 16.35 3.35
N GLY A 35 -8.52 15.09 3.27
CA GLY A 35 -8.73 14.24 2.10
C GLY A 35 -7.73 14.42 0.96
N LYS A 36 -6.80 15.38 1.06
CA LYS A 36 -5.95 15.80 -0.08
C LYS A 36 -4.89 14.77 -0.43
N LEU A 37 -4.22 14.18 0.56
CA LEU A 37 -3.22 13.12 0.36
C LEU A 37 -3.03 12.27 1.61
N ALA A 38 -2.52 11.06 1.43
CA ALA A 38 -1.93 10.28 2.51
C ALA A 38 -0.45 10.05 2.20
N MET A 39 0.39 10.01 3.24
CA MET A 39 1.82 9.86 3.12
C MET A 39 2.35 8.93 4.20
N TRP A 40 3.14 7.94 3.80
CA TRP A 40 3.73 6.97 4.71
C TRP A 40 5.11 6.55 4.25
N THR A 41 5.96 6.11 5.18
CA THR A 41 7.18 5.38 4.85
C THR A 41 6.88 3.89 4.84
N ASN A 42 7.34 3.18 3.82
CA ASN A 42 7.33 1.73 3.78
C ASN A 42 8.75 1.19 3.95
N ILE A 43 8.93 0.22 4.85
CA ILE A 43 10.17 -0.52 5.06
C ILE A 43 9.95 -1.96 4.59
N THR A 44 10.66 -2.32 3.52
CA THR A 44 10.46 -3.54 2.76
C THR A 44 11.62 -4.49 2.99
N PRO A 45 11.42 -5.70 3.53
CA PRO A 45 12.48 -6.70 3.65
C PRO A 45 13.01 -7.15 2.28
N PRO A 46 14.20 -7.76 2.19
CA PRO A 46 14.73 -8.31 0.95
C PRO A 46 13.73 -9.24 0.25
N GLY A 47 13.51 -9.02 -1.05
CA GLY A 47 12.54 -9.79 -1.84
C GLY A 47 11.06 -9.48 -1.56
N GLY A 48 10.76 -8.64 -0.56
CA GLY A 48 9.44 -8.12 -0.26
C GLY A 48 8.94 -7.11 -1.29
N GLY A 49 7.72 -6.64 -1.13
CA GLY A 49 7.05 -5.75 -2.07
C GLY A 49 5.56 -6.00 -2.19
N SER A 50 4.87 -5.09 -2.88
CA SER A 50 3.43 -5.20 -3.10
C SER A 50 3.11 -6.20 -4.23
N PRO A 51 2.04 -7.02 -4.12
CA PRO A 51 1.52 -7.76 -5.26
C PRO A 51 1.13 -6.79 -6.41
N PRO A 52 1.13 -7.22 -7.68
CA PRO A 52 0.59 -6.41 -8.78
C PRO A 52 -0.85 -5.98 -8.52
N HIS A 53 -1.09 -4.67 -8.54
CA HIS A 53 -2.40 -4.06 -8.29
C HIS A 53 -2.54 -2.76 -9.09
N TYR A 54 -3.71 -2.12 -8.98
CA TYR A 54 -3.95 -0.78 -9.50
C TYR A 54 -4.92 -0.07 -8.55
N ASP A 55 -4.77 1.24 -8.44
CA ASP A 55 -5.69 2.06 -7.65
C ASP A 55 -6.77 2.64 -8.54
N SER A 56 -8.02 2.56 -8.09
CA SER A 56 -9.15 3.11 -8.84
C SER A 56 -9.32 4.61 -8.67
N ASN A 57 -8.81 5.17 -7.56
CA ASN A 57 -9.11 6.54 -7.14
C ASN A 57 -7.84 7.36 -6.91
N GLU A 58 -6.76 6.72 -6.46
CA GLU A 58 -5.52 7.34 -6.05
C GLU A 58 -4.44 7.27 -7.16
N ASP A 59 -3.66 8.34 -7.30
CA ASP A 59 -2.35 8.27 -7.93
C ASP A 59 -1.31 8.02 -6.84
N GLU A 60 -0.36 7.12 -7.09
CA GLU A 60 0.72 6.80 -6.14
C GLU A 60 2.07 7.35 -6.61
N THR A 61 2.76 8.04 -5.71
CA THR A 61 4.13 8.51 -5.90
C THR A 61 5.04 7.81 -4.91
N PHE A 62 6.14 7.26 -5.41
CA PHE A 62 7.17 6.57 -4.65
C PHE A 62 8.46 7.39 -4.69
N HIS A 63 9.12 7.55 -3.56
CA HIS A 63 10.44 8.17 -3.47
C HIS A 63 11.35 7.31 -2.60
N VAL A 64 12.43 6.79 -3.19
CA VAL A 64 13.31 5.85 -2.49
C VAL A 64 14.19 6.63 -1.51
N LEU A 65 14.17 6.21 -0.25
CA LEU A 65 14.96 6.81 0.83
C LEU A 65 16.25 6.03 1.03
N GLU A 66 16.16 4.70 1.09
CA GLU A 66 17.30 3.80 1.31
C GLU A 66 17.13 2.48 0.54
N GLY A 67 18.24 1.85 0.17
CA GLY A 67 18.24 0.52 -0.45
C GLY A 67 17.96 0.54 -1.96
N ARG A 68 17.40 -0.55 -2.48
CA ARG A 68 17.16 -0.74 -3.93
C ARG A 68 15.79 -1.34 -4.19
N PHE A 69 15.01 -0.65 -5.01
CA PHE A 69 13.72 -1.13 -5.47
C PHE A 69 13.74 -1.34 -6.98
N ALA A 70 12.95 -2.31 -7.45
CA ALA A 70 12.53 -2.35 -8.84
C ALA A 70 11.04 -2.03 -8.89
N PHE A 71 10.64 -1.14 -9.80
CA PHE A 71 9.24 -0.78 -10.05
C PHE A 71 8.79 -1.38 -11.37
N LEU A 72 7.59 -1.98 -11.40
CA LEU A 72 6.93 -2.38 -12.63
C LEU A 72 6.01 -1.25 -13.11
N ALA A 73 6.37 -0.63 -14.22
CA ALA A 73 5.56 0.38 -14.90
C ALA A 73 5.50 0.08 -16.40
N ASP A 74 4.31 0.16 -16.99
CA ASP A 74 4.08 -0.13 -18.42
C ASP A 74 4.62 -1.50 -18.86
N GLY A 75 4.58 -2.49 -17.95
CA GLY A 75 5.09 -3.83 -18.22
C GLY A 75 6.61 -3.96 -18.24
N GLN A 76 7.36 -2.96 -17.77
CA GLN A 76 8.82 -2.99 -17.65
C GLN A 76 9.27 -2.77 -16.22
N TRP A 77 10.20 -3.61 -15.76
CA TRP A 77 10.89 -3.42 -14.49
C TRP A 77 12.02 -2.40 -14.65
N ARG A 78 12.09 -1.44 -13.73
CA ARG A 78 13.18 -0.48 -13.66
C ARG A 78 13.69 -0.39 -12.23
N GLU A 79 14.99 -0.58 -12.04
CA GLU A 79 15.63 -0.38 -10.75
C GLU A 79 15.69 1.11 -10.39
N SER A 80 15.63 1.40 -9.09
CA SER A 80 15.63 2.73 -8.51
C SER A 80 16.30 2.69 -7.14
N GLY A 81 17.19 3.63 -6.91
CA GLY A 81 17.96 3.79 -5.67
C GLY A 81 17.62 5.08 -4.93
N PRO A 82 18.32 5.40 -3.83
CA PRO A 82 18.02 6.56 -2.99
C PRO A 82 18.02 7.86 -3.79
N GLY A 83 16.95 8.65 -3.63
CA GLY A 83 16.73 9.90 -4.36
C GLY A 83 15.93 9.75 -5.66
N ASP A 84 15.77 8.54 -6.19
CA ASP A 84 14.92 8.28 -7.36
C ASP A 84 13.44 8.28 -6.97
N SER A 85 12.59 8.63 -7.94
CA SER A 85 11.14 8.65 -7.76
C SER A 85 10.43 7.92 -8.89
N ALA A 86 9.29 7.31 -8.57
CA ALA A 86 8.38 6.70 -9.52
C ALA A 86 6.95 7.24 -9.32
N PHE A 87 6.18 7.33 -10.39
CA PHE A 87 4.79 7.80 -10.36
C PHE A 87 3.90 6.82 -11.10
N MET A 88 2.87 6.32 -10.43
CA MET A 88 1.90 5.37 -10.94
C MET A 88 0.52 6.04 -10.95
N PRO A 89 0.00 6.44 -12.11
CA PRO A 89 -1.32 7.05 -12.17
C PRO A 89 -2.40 6.00 -11.90
N ARG A 90 -3.54 6.46 -11.37
CA ARG A 90 -4.74 5.65 -11.16
C ARG A 90 -5.11 4.84 -12.40
N GLY A 91 -5.54 3.61 -12.20
CA GLY A 91 -5.94 2.68 -13.27
C GLY A 91 -4.78 2.01 -14.01
N VAL A 92 -3.52 2.32 -13.68
CA VAL A 92 -2.36 1.60 -14.20
C VAL A 92 -1.96 0.49 -13.24
N VAL A 93 -1.77 -0.71 -13.79
CA VAL A 93 -1.23 -1.85 -13.02
C VAL A 93 0.23 -1.59 -12.72
N HIS A 94 0.58 -1.67 -11.44
CA HIS A 94 1.93 -1.45 -10.96
C HIS A 94 2.24 -2.35 -9.75
N THR A 95 3.53 -2.46 -9.42
CA THR A 95 4.08 -3.15 -8.25
C THR A 95 5.51 -2.65 -8.03
N PHE A 96 6.04 -2.87 -6.83
CA PHE A 96 7.46 -2.73 -6.55
C PHE A 96 7.98 -3.96 -5.83
N LYS A 97 9.30 -4.17 -5.91
CA LYS A 97 10.01 -5.21 -5.17
C LYS A 97 11.31 -4.66 -4.62
N ASN A 98 11.67 -5.02 -3.39
CA ASN A 98 13.02 -4.81 -2.90
C ASN A 98 13.96 -5.85 -3.54
N VAL A 99 14.85 -5.37 -4.41
CA VAL A 99 15.88 -6.18 -5.11
C VAL A 99 17.24 -6.12 -4.42
N GLY A 100 17.32 -5.46 -3.27
CA GLY A 100 18.45 -5.49 -2.37
C GLY A 100 18.52 -6.76 -1.53
N ASP A 101 19.66 -6.92 -0.85
CA ASP A 101 19.94 -7.96 0.14
C ASP A 101 19.69 -7.50 1.59
N GLN A 102 19.36 -6.21 1.77
CA GLN A 102 18.99 -5.60 3.05
C GLN A 102 17.60 -4.96 2.96
N PRO A 103 16.95 -4.66 4.11
CA PRO A 103 15.73 -3.89 4.12
C PRO A 103 15.92 -2.54 3.39
N SER A 104 14.98 -2.20 2.51
CA SER A 104 14.94 -0.96 1.76
C SER A 104 13.78 -0.10 2.24
N SER A 105 13.88 1.23 2.14
CA SER A 105 12.83 2.14 2.58
C SER A 105 12.47 3.18 1.53
N MET A 106 11.18 3.51 1.45
CA MET A 106 10.66 4.52 0.53
C MET A 106 9.55 5.34 1.18
N LEU A 107 9.40 6.59 0.76
CA LEU A 107 8.23 7.42 1.04
C LEU A 107 7.19 7.20 -0.06
N ILE A 108 5.96 6.92 0.32
CA ILE A 108 4.84 6.74 -0.59
C ILE A 108 3.80 7.81 -0.30
N THR A 109 3.24 8.40 -1.35
CA THR A 109 2.13 9.36 -1.26
C THR A 109 1.00 8.92 -2.18
N ALA A 110 -0.20 8.79 -1.64
CA ALA A 110 -1.43 8.57 -2.39
C ALA A 110 -2.24 9.88 -2.48
N THR A 111 -2.73 10.19 -3.68
CA THR A 111 -3.55 11.39 -3.95
C THR A 111 -4.81 11.02 -4.75
N PRO A 112 -6.03 11.23 -4.22
CA PRO A 112 -6.36 11.77 -2.89
C PRO A 112 -6.02 10.78 -1.76
N SER A 113 -6.27 11.17 -0.50
CA SER A 113 -6.12 10.25 0.63
C SER A 113 -7.20 9.17 0.62
N GLY A 114 -7.03 8.12 1.43
CA GLY A 114 -8.01 7.05 1.62
C GLY A 114 -7.36 5.67 1.66
N PHE A 115 -6.24 5.51 0.96
CA PHE A 115 -5.47 4.26 0.88
C PHE A 115 -4.94 3.80 2.23
N GLU A 116 -4.60 4.70 3.14
CA GLU A 116 -4.14 4.38 4.49
C GLU A 116 -5.15 3.55 5.31
N ARG A 117 -6.45 3.69 4.99
CA ARG A 117 -7.52 2.92 5.63
C ARG A 117 -7.51 1.46 5.22
N PHE A 118 -6.94 1.13 4.06
CA PHE A 118 -6.73 -0.25 3.62
C PHE A 118 -5.71 -0.94 4.53
N PHE A 119 -4.55 -0.33 4.77
CA PHE A 119 -3.54 -0.88 5.67
C PHE A 119 -4.08 -1.10 7.09
N ALA A 120 -4.87 -0.15 7.61
CA ALA A 120 -5.49 -0.30 8.93
C ALA A 120 -6.44 -1.51 9.02
N ARG A 121 -7.16 -1.84 7.93
CA ARG A 121 -8.06 -3.00 7.86
C ARG A 121 -7.27 -4.31 7.77
N GLU A 122 -6.27 -4.37 6.90
CA GLU A 122 -5.47 -5.58 6.66
C GLU A 122 -4.56 -5.96 7.85
N ALA A 123 -4.05 -4.96 8.59
CA ALA A 123 -3.23 -5.20 9.77
C ALA A 123 -4.00 -5.83 10.96
N GLY A 124 -5.32 -6.07 10.85
CA GLY A 124 -6.16 -6.54 11.95
C GLY A 124 -6.22 -5.56 13.14
N ALA A 125 -5.65 -4.37 12.97
CA ALA A 125 -5.59 -3.32 13.97
C ALA A 125 -6.93 -2.59 13.99
N VAL A 126 -7.84 -3.16 14.75
CA VAL A 126 -8.58 -2.43 15.77
C VAL A 126 -7.99 -1.01 15.99
N LEU A 127 -8.65 0.00 15.42
CA LEU A 127 -8.52 1.42 15.78
C LEU A 127 -9.06 1.65 17.22
N LEU A 128 -8.69 0.81 18.19
CA LEU A 128 -8.95 0.98 19.63
C LEU A 128 -7.69 1.50 20.30
N THR A 129 -7.30 2.72 19.93
CA THR A 129 -7.05 3.73 20.95
C THR A 129 -7.69 5.04 20.52
N TRP A 130 -8.99 5.00 20.24
CA TRP A 130 -9.82 6.19 20.37
C TRP A 130 -10.44 6.20 21.78
N ARG A 131 -10.04 7.19 22.59
CA ARG A 131 -10.83 7.59 23.76
C ARG A 131 -12.06 8.34 23.26
N GLY A 132 -13.21 7.67 23.29
CA GLY A 132 -14.46 8.35 23.66
C GLY A 132 -15.61 8.35 22.66
N SER A 133 -16.12 7.18 22.25
CA SER A 133 -17.55 6.89 22.08
C SER A 133 -17.75 5.43 21.66
N SER A 134 -18.51 4.72 22.47
CA SER A 134 -18.92 3.35 22.25
C SER A 134 -20.03 3.29 21.20
N ARG A 135 -19.76 2.74 20.02
CA ARG A 135 -20.76 2.00 19.25
C ARG A 135 -20.13 0.77 18.64
N SER A 136 -20.55 -0.38 19.15
CA SER A 136 -20.31 -1.69 18.57
C SER A 136 -21.08 -1.81 17.25
N VAL A 137 -20.42 -2.34 16.22
CA VAL A 137 -21.08 -2.79 14.98
C VAL A 137 -21.14 -4.32 15.06
N PRO A 138 -22.31 -4.96 14.85
CA PRO A 138 -22.45 -6.39 15.06
C PRO A 138 -21.70 -7.21 14.01
N SER A 139 -21.07 -8.27 14.48
CA SER A 139 -20.36 -9.29 13.71
C SER A 139 -21.33 -10.30 13.11
N THR A 140 -21.78 -10.08 11.88
CA THR A 140 -22.39 -11.11 11.01
C THR A 140 -22.41 -10.54 9.59
N GLU A 141 -21.95 -11.33 8.62
CA GLU A 141 -21.52 -10.94 7.25
C GLU A 141 -20.08 -10.38 7.27
N PHE A 142 -19.01 -11.06 6.84
CA PHE A 142 -18.83 -12.02 5.76
C PHE A 142 -17.71 -12.99 6.12
N ILE A 143 -18.06 -14.26 6.37
CA ILE A 143 -17.12 -15.39 6.30
C ILE A 143 -17.57 -16.24 5.12
N SER A 144 -16.81 -16.18 4.03
CA SER A 144 -16.80 -17.13 2.91
C SER A 144 -15.59 -16.74 2.06
N CYS A 145 -14.59 -17.55 1.72
CA CYS A 145 -14.53 -18.98 1.52
C CYS A 145 -13.04 -19.38 1.55
N CYS A 146 -12.58 -20.05 2.60
CA CYS A 146 -11.34 -20.82 2.57
C CYS A 146 -11.69 -22.25 2.96
N SER A 147 -12.21 -23.03 2.01
CA SER A 147 -12.32 -24.49 2.16
C SER A 147 -11.21 -25.16 1.35
N HIS A 148 -10.51 -26.06 2.03
CA HIS A 148 -9.35 -26.78 1.53
C HIS A 148 -9.78 -27.86 0.53
N GLY A 149 -9.22 -27.83 -0.69
CA GLY A 149 -9.33 -28.91 -1.67
C GLY A 149 -7.97 -29.17 -2.31
N PRO A 150 -7.53 -30.43 -2.45
CA PRO A 150 -6.23 -30.76 -3.01
C PRO A 150 -6.31 -30.66 -4.54
N VAL A 151 -5.22 -30.23 -5.16
CA VAL A 151 -4.93 -30.14 -6.60
C VAL A 151 -5.22 -28.79 -7.27
N GLY A 152 -4.12 -28.05 -7.50
CA GLY A 152 -3.88 -27.14 -8.62
C GLY A 152 -5.05 -26.27 -9.10
N ARG A 153 -5.22 -25.10 -8.48
CA ARG A 153 -5.91 -23.95 -9.06
C ARG A 153 -5.28 -22.66 -8.54
N PHE A 154 -4.63 -21.92 -9.43
CA PHE A 154 -4.40 -20.49 -9.23
C PHE A 154 -5.77 -19.82 -9.12
N CYS A 155 -6.09 -19.29 -7.95
CA CYS A 155 -7.26 -18.45 -7.73
C CYS A 155 -6.85 -17.22 -6.92
N PHE A 156 -7.06 -16.08 -7.56
CA PHE A 156 -7.04 -14.72 -7.07
C PHE A 156 -8.20 -14.43 -6.09
N ALA A 157 -8.10 -13.26 -5.46
CA ALA A 157 -9.17 -12.36 -4.97
C ALA A 157 -9.32 -12.27 -3.42
N THR A 158 -9.67 -11.13 -2.81
CA THR A 158 -10.52 -10.01 -3.27
C THR A 158 -10.22 -8.69 -2.54
N GLY A 159 -10.21 -7.59 -3.31
CA GLY A 159 -10.26 -6.20 -2.86
C GLY A 159 -10.21 -5.22 -4.06
N GLY A 160 -9.47 -5.59 -5.11
CA GLY A 160 -9.50 -4.94 -6.42
C GLY A 160 -10.27 -5.77 -7.46
N HIS A 161 -10.88 -5.10 -8.43
CA HIS A 161 -11.61 -5.73 -9.53
C HIS A 161 -10.68 -6.60 -10.41
N VAL A 162 -11.30 -7.63 -10.99
CA VAL A 162 -10.71 -8.66 -11.87
C VAL A 162 -9.91 -8.03 -13.01
N ILE A 163 -8.79 -8.68 -13.36
CA ILE A 163 -7.96 -8.42 -14.55
C ILE A 163 -8.84 -8.53 -15.80
N GLY A 164 -9.42 -7.41 -16.23
CA GLY A 164 -10.12 -7.30 -17.50
C GLY A 164 -9.11 -7.28 -18.65
N HIS A 165 -9.08 -8.34 -19.45
CA HIS A 165 -8.65 -8.42 -20.87
C HIS A 165 -7.44 -7.59 -21.37
N LYS A 166 -6.54 -7.11 -20.52
CA LYS A 166 -5.21 -6.64 -20.92
C LYS A 166 -4.22 -7.79 -20.69
N PRO A 167 -3.44 -8.19 -21.71
CA PRO A 167 -2.51 -9.31 -21.57
C PRO A 167 -1.34 -8.88 -20.67
N VAL A 168 -1.44 -9.12 -19.36
CA VAL A 168 -0.32 -8.96 -18.40
C VAL A 168 0.43 -10.30 -18.27
N ALA A 169 0.67 -11.00 -19.38
CA ALA A 169 1.10 -12.39 -19.35
C ALA A 169 2.64 -12.59 -19.34
N THR A 170 3.45 -11.53 -19.35
CA THR A 170 4.92 -11.69 -19.46
C THR A 170 5.74 -10.77 -18.54
N ALA A 171 5.12 -9.78 -17.90
CA ALA A 171 5.85 -8.75 -17.15
C ALA A 171 5.80 -8.89 -15.61
N ILE A 172 5.08 -9.88 -15.08
CA ILE A 172 4.80 -9.98 -13.64
C ILE A 172 5.96 -10.60 -12.86
N LEU A 173 6.87 -11.31 -13.53
CA LEU A 173 8.00 -11.92 -12.84
C LEU A 173 9.05 -10.84 -12.53
N PRO A 174 9.43 -10.67 -11.26
CA PRO A 174 10.45 -9.70 -10.89
C PRO A 174 11.82 -10.10 -11.45
N PRO A 175 12.77 -9.16 -11.56
CA PRO A 175 14.16 -9.49 -11.80
C PRO A 175 14.70 -10.45 -10.71
N ASN A 176 15.56 -11.36 -11.13
CA ASN A 176 16.25 -12.34 -10.28
C ASN A 176 17.27 -11.66 -9.35
#